data_AF-A0A2E8K482-F1
#
_entry.id   AF-A0A2E8K482-F1
#
_cell.length_a   1.000
_cell.length_b   1.000
_cell.length_c   1.000
_cell.angle_alpha   90.00
_cell.angle_beta   90.00
_cell.angle_gamma   90.00
#
_symmetry.space_group_name_H-M   'P 1'
#
loop_
_entity.id
_entity.type
_entity.pdbx_description
1 polymer ?
#
loop_
_entity_poly.entity_id
_entity_poly.type
_entity_poly.pdbx_seq_one_letter_code
_entity_poly.pdbx_strand_id
1 'polypeptide(L)'
;MEFIERYKAQRESLRAVIREYRPDRVGIEFPVFDNLWSEGMYGLFLYSCEALRAECMDVVFWSPLQAKAHARDTLDRPKGWKMDKVDMCEAAKQDVGGGRNWNHNEADAYLVAVLAGRFWDFYDETLEEGGLTPTESRYFTKVHTYVRGAKAGKTIKKGVIYRESDRFFMWSRLRAEEINDGTKDKEEK
;
A
#
# COMPACT_ATOMS: atom_id res chain seq x y z
N MET A 1 -19.99 21.53 -1.95
CA MET A 1 -18.57 21.50 -1.52
C MET A 1 -17.70 21.15 -2.71
N GLU A 2 -16.78 22.06 -3.07
CA GLU A 2 -15.83 21.87 -4.17
C GLU A 2 -14.95 20.64 -3.93
N PHE A 3 -14.45 20.01 -5.00
CA PHE A 3 -13.68 18.77 -4.88
C PHE A 3 -12.42 18.95 -4.04
N ILE A 4 -11.76 20.11 -4.14
CA ILE A 4 -10.54 20.42 -3.39
C ILE A 4 -10.79 20.47 -1.88
N GLU A 5 -11.91 21.07 -1.45
CA GLU A 5 -12.29 21.13 -0.04
C GLU A 5 -12.65 19.74 0.50
N ARG A 6 -13.27 18.88 -0.33
CA ARG A 6 -13.49 17.48 0.04
C ARG A 6 -12.18 16.72 0.23
N TYR A 7 -11.18 16.92 -0.65
CA TYR A 7 -9.88 16.24 -0.53
C TYR A 7 -9.08 16.73 0.67
N LYS A 8 -9.10 18.03 0.96
CA LYS A 8 -8.53 18.58 2.20
C LYS A 8 -9.19 17.98 3.44
N ALA A 9 -10.52 17.88 3.45
CA ALA A 9 -11.25 17.26 4.55
C ALA A 9 -10.86 15.78 4.74
N GLN A 10 -10.77 15.01 3.65
CA GLN A 10 -10.33 13.61 3.69
C GLN A 10 -8.88 13.47 4.16
N ARG A 11 -8.00 14.38 3.74
CA ARG A 11 -6.61 14.44 4.24
C ARG A 11 -6.57 14.61 5.75
N GLU A 12 -7.28 15.61 6.29
CA GLU A 12 -7.28 15.84 7.74
C GLU A 12 -7.93 14.68 8.52
N SER A 13 -8.98 14.05 7.97
CA SER A 13 -9.55 12.84 8.55
C SER A 13 -8.55 11.69 8.60
N LEU A 14 -7.75 11.48 7.55
CA LEU A 14 -6.70 10.46 7.54
C LEU A 14 -5.63 10.75 8.61
N ARG A 15 -5.19 12.01 8.73
CA ARG A 15 -4.24 12.42 9.78
C ARG A 15 -4.79 12.18 11.18
N ALA A 16 -6.07 12.47 11.40
CA ALA A 16 -6.73 12.22 12.67
C ALA A 16 -6.70 10.73 13.04
N VAL A 17 -7.05 9.85 12.09
CA VAL A 17 -7.02 8.39 12.29
C VAL A 17 -5.60 7.90 12.59
N ILE A 18 -4.59 8.37 11.86
CA ILE A 18 -3.18 7.99 12.11
C ILE A 18 -2.76 8.39 13.53
N ARG A 19 -3.12 9.59 13.99
CA ARG A 19 -2.76 10.07 15.32
C ARG A 19 -3.49 9.33 16.44
N GLU A 20 -4.74 8.94 16.19
CA GLU A 20 -5.57 8.19 17.11
C GLU A 20 -5.05 6.77 17.30
N TYR A 21 -4.85 6.03 16.20
CA TYR A 21 -4.50 4.61 16.25
C TYR A 21 -2.99 4.33 16.25
N ARG A 22 -2.17 5.30 15.83
CA ARG A 22 -0.70 5.23 15.77
C ARG A 22 -0.20 3.90 15.16
N PRO A 23 -0.59 3.58 13.93
CA PRO A 23 -0.09 2.37 13.27
C PRO A 23 1.42 2.44 13.14
N ASP A 24 2.10 1.28 13.18
CA ASP A 24 3.56 1.23 12.97
C ASP A 24 3.91 1.54 11.51
N ARG A 25 3.15 0.95 10.58
CA ARG A 25 3.29 1.13 9.13
C ARG A 25 1.94 1.02 8.44
N VAL A 26 1.88 1.49 7.20
CA VAL A 26 0.63 1.53 6.43
C VAL A 26 0.79 0.97 5.02
N GLY A 27 -0.35 0.57 4.44
CA GLY A 27 -0.49 0.26 3.03
C GLY A 27 -1.53 1.18 2.40
N ILE A 28 -1.33 1.55 1.14
CA ILE A 28 -2.32 2.30 0.38
C ILE A 28 -2.41 1.80 -1.06
N GLU A 29 -3.63 1.73 -1.58
CA GLU A 29 -3.86 1.47 -3.00
C GLU A 29 -3.65 2.74 -3.82
N PHE A 30 -2.87 2.65 -4.90
CA PHE A 30 -2.70 3.76 -5.84
C PHE A 30 -3.68 3.63 -7.02
N PRO A 31 -4.22 4.75 -7.54
CA PRO A 31 -5.16 4.72 -8.65
C PRO A 31 -4.50 4.24 -9.96
N VAL A 32 -5.29 3.76 -10.91
CA VAL A 32 -4.79 3.35 -12.24
C VAL A 32 -5.12 4.43 -13.26
N PHE A 33 -4.15 4.79 -14.11
CA PHE A 33 -4.38 5.70 -15.24
C PHE A 33 -5.41 5.12 -16.24
N ASP A 34 -6.07 5.98 -17.01
CA ASP A 34 -7.06 5.63 -18.05
C ASP A 34 -8.41 5.07 -17.55
N ASN A 35 -8.75 5.28 -16.28
CA ASN A 35 -10.11 5.09 -15.77
C ASN A 35 -10.90 6.41 -15.70
N LEU A 36 -12.24 6.29 -15.69
CA LEU A 36 -13.15 7.42 -15.49
C LEU A 36 -12.76 8.19 -14.21
N TRP A 37 -12.57 9.50 -14.30
CA TRP A 37 -12.17 10.37 -13.17
C TRP A 37 -10.78 10.08 -12.56
N SER A 38 -9.86 9.50 -13.33
CA SER A 38 -8.49 9.22 -12.87
C SER A 38 -7.78 10.44 -12.27
N GLU A 39 -7.90 11.64 -12.86
CA GLU A 39 -7.29 12.88 -12.35
C GLU A 39 -7.73 13.20 -10.92
N GLY A 40 -9.02 13.05 -10.62
CA GLY A 40 -9.57 13.30 -9.29
C GLY A 40 -9.04 12.28 -8.27
N MET A 41 -8.96 11.00 -8.65
CA MET A 41 -8.43 9.94 -7.80
C MET A 41 -6.92 10.11 -7.54
N TYR A 42 -6.15 10.53 -8.55
CA TYR A 42 -4.75 10.88 -8.39
C TYR A 42 -4.57 12.10 -7.50
N GLY A 43 -5.43 13.12 -7.65
CA GLY A 43 -5.47 14.27 -6.76
C GLY A 43 -5.65 13.84 -5.31
N LEU A 44 -6.69 13.04 -5.03
CA LEU A 44 -6.92 12.51 -3.67
C LEU A 44 -5.76 11.64 -3.17
N PHE A 45 -5.21 10.77 -4.01
CA PHE A 45 -4.06 9.93 -3.67
C PHE A 45 -2.84 10.78 -3.24
N LEU A 46 -2.56 11.89 -3.93
CA LEU A 46 -1.49 12.80 -3.55
C LEU A 46 -1.75 13.47 -2.19
N TYR A 47 -3.00 13.89 -1.90
CA TYR A 47 -3.37 14.40 -0.57
C TYR A 47 -3.19 13.33 0.52
N SER A 48 -3.53 12.06 0.25
CA SER A 48 -3.29 10.96 1.18
C SER A 48 -1.80 10.72 1.41
N CYS A 49 -0.98 10.70 0.35
CA CYS A 49 0.48 10.60 0.46
C CYS A 49 1.09 11.75 1.27
N GLU A 50 0.59 12.97 1.06
CA GLU A 50 1.06 14.13 1.83
C GLU A 50 0.70 14.01 3.32
N ALA A 51 -0.53 13.58 3.66
CA ALA A 51 -0.89 13.27 5.04
C ALA A 51 0.03 12.22 5.67
N LEU A 52 0.23 11.09 4.98
CA LEU A 52 1.10 10.02 5.47
C LEU A 52 2.54 10.50 5.68
N ARG A 53 3.07 11.28 4.73
CA ARG A 53 4.42 11.86 4.84
C ARG A 53 4.51 12.86 5.98
N ALA A 54 3.51 13.73 6.16
CA ALA A 54 3.46 14.71 7.23
C ALA A 54 3.40 14.05 8.62
N GLU A 55 2.76 12.89 8.73
CA GLU A 55 2.75 12.09 9.96
C GLU A 55 3.95 11.14 10.08
N CYS A 56 4.91 11.19 9.15
CA CYS A 56 6.11 10.34 9.09
C CYS A 56 5.82 8.84 9.03
N MET A 57 4.77 8.44 8.31
CA MET A 57 4.36 7.04 8.18
C MET A 57 5.15 6.29 7.11
N ASP A 58 5.74 5.16 7.48
CA ASP A 58 6.30 4.23 6.49
C ASP A 58 5.15 3.56 5.71
N VAL A 59 5.21 3.65 4.38
CA VAL A 59 4.10 3.28 3.50
C VAL A 59 4.53 2.40 2.34
N VAL A 60 3.73 1.39 2.02
CA VAL A 60 3.83 0.58 0.80
C VAL A 60 2.61 0.81 -0.10
N PHE A 61 2.86 0.91 -1.41
CA PHE A 61 1.83 1.15 -2.42
C PHE A 61 1.44 -0.16 -3.10
N TRP A 62 0.13 -0.36 -3.29
CA TRP A 62 -0.45 -1.53 -3.95
C TRP A 62 -1.30 -1.15 -5.16
N SER A 63 -1.21 -1.92 -6.24
CA SER A 63 -2.15 -1.77 -7.35
C SER A 63 -3.46 -2.49 -7.03
N PRO A 64 -4.59 -2.08 -7.63
CA PRO A 64 -5.85 -2.80 -7.47
C PRO A 64 -5.74 -4.29 -7.83
N LEU A 65 -4.94 -4.62 -8.84
CA LEU A 65 -4.73 -6.01 -9.24
C LEU A 65 -3.92 -6.81 -8.21
N GLN A 66 -3.00 -6.18 -7.48
CA GLN A 66 -2.27 -6.84 -6.40
C GLN A 66 -3.16 -7.10 -5.20
N ALA A 67 -3.93 -6.10 -4.76
CA ALA A 67 -4.89 -6.26 -3.67
C ALA A 67 -5.92 -7.35 -3.98
N LYS A 68 -6.51 -7.34 -5.18
CA LYS A 68 -7.44 -8.39 -5.65
C LYS A 68 -6.79 -9.75 -5.81
N ALA A 69 -5.52 -9.82 -6.18
CA ALA A 69 -4.82 -11.09 -6.27
C ALA A 69 -4.56 -11.68 -4.89
N HIS A 70 -4.17 -10.87 -3.92
CA HIS A 70 -4.02 -11.28 -2.53
C HIS A 70 -5.36 -11.74 -1.94
N ALA A 71 -6.42 -10.94 -2.06
CA ALA A 71 -7.73 -11.29 -1.54
C ALA A 71 -8.32 -12.58 -2.15
N ARG A 72 -7.93 -12.92 -3.39
CA ARG A 72 -8.31 -14.18 -4.03
C ARG A 72 -7.69 -15.39 -3.34
N ASP A 73 -6.51 -15.27 -2.74
CA ASP A 73 -5.87 -16.39 -2.03
C ASP A 73 -6.72 -16.83 -0.83
N THR A 74 -7.54 -15.94 -0.26
CA THR A 74 -8.47 -16.25 0.85
C THR A 74 -9.70 -17.05 0.39
N LEU A 75 -10.09 -16.93 -0.88
CA LEU A 75 -11.32 -17.51 -1.41
C LEU A 75 -11.02 -18.77 -2.22
N ASP A 76 -11.65 -19.90 -1.86
CA ASP A 76 -11.57 -21.13 -2.65
C ASP A 76 -12.52 -21.05 -3.85
N ARG A 77 -12.04 -20.45 -4.95
CA ARG A 77 -12.80 -20.22 -6.17
C ARG A 77 -12.11 -20.85 -7.40
N PRO A 78 -12.87 -21.33 -8.39
CA PRO A 78 -12.30 -21.95 -9.58
C PRO A 78 -11.35 -21.03 -10.38
N LYS A 79 -10.39 -21.64 -11.06
CA LYS A 79 -9.46 -20.92 -11.94
C LYS A 79 -10.21 -20.16 -13.04
N GLY A 80 -9.86 -18.88 -13.23
CA GLY A 80 -10.45 -18.02 -14.26
C GLY A 80 -11.70 -17.25 -13.79
N TRP A 81 -12.17 -17.50 -12.57
CA TRP A 81 -13.24 -16.70 -11.96
C TRP A 81 -12.82 -15.23 -11.78
N LYS A 82 -13.77 -14.33 -12.07
CA LYS A 82 -13.58 -12.90 -11.99
C LYS A 82 -14.13 -12.39 -10.67
N MET A 83 -13.22 -11.87 -9.85
CA MET A 83 -13.53 -11.27 -8.55
C MET A 83 -14.20 -9.90 -8.72
N ASP A 84 -15.32 -9.71 -8.06
CA ASP A 84 -16.09 -8.47 -7.96
C ASP A 84 -16.02 -7.84 -6.55
N LYS A 85 -16.90 -6.87 -6.26
CA LYS A 85 -16.93 -6.17 -4.97
C LYS A 85 -17.50 -7.02 -3.82
N VAL A 86 -18.49 -7.86 -4.11
CA VAL A 86 -19.09 -8.76 -3.11
C VAL A 86 -18.03 -9.74 -2.62
N ASP A 87 -17.20 -10.20 -3.55
CA ASP A 87 -16.09 -11.10 -3.27
C ASP A 87 -15.01 -10.47 -2.39
N MET A 88 -14.70 -9.19 -2.58
CA MET A 88 -13.78 -8.47 -1.69
C MET A 88 -14.34 -8.42 -0.25
N CYS A 89 -15.64 -8.17 -0.09
CA CYS A 89 -16.29 -8.23 1.22
C CYS A 89 -16.28 -9.64 1.82
N GLU A 90 -16.49 -10.68 1.00
CA GLU A 90 -16.43 -12.07 1.43
C GLU A 90 -15.01 -12.45 1.89
N ALA A 91 -13.99 -12.06 1.13
CA ALA A 91 -12.59 -12.29 1.46
C ALA A 91 -12.24 -11.61 2.78
N ALA A 92 -12.57 -10.33 2.96
CA ALA A 92 -12.34 -9.62 4.21
C ALA A 92 -13.08 -10.28 5.38
N LYS A 93 -14.33 -10.69 5.19
CA LYS A 93 -15.13 -11.37 6.22
C LYS A 93 -14.53 -12.72 6.61
N GLN A 94 -14.05 -13.50 5.63
CA GLN A 94 -13.44 -14.80 5.89
C GLN A 94 -12.09 -14.65 6.59
N ASP A 95 -11.28 -13.68 6.17
CA ASP A 95 -9.96 -13.41 6.74
C ASP A 95 -10.05 -13.02 8.23
N VAL A 96 -10.99 -12.16 8.62
CA VAL A 96 -11.20 -11.80 10.04
C VAL A 96 -11.90 -12.88 10.87
N GLY A 97 -12.29 -14.01 10.29
CA GLY A 97 -13.02 -15.08 10.98
C GLY A 97 -14.53 -14.83 11.16
N GLY A 98 -15.13 -13.93 10.38
CA GLY A 98 -16.59 -13.71 10.33
C GLY A 98 -17.11 -12.45 11.07
N GLY A 99 -18.41 -12.46 11.41
CA GLY A 99 -19.00 -11.56 12.40
C GLY A 99 -19.38 -10.12 12.00
N ARG A 100 -18.77 -9.52 10.96
CA ARG A 100 -19.04 -8.12 10.57
C ARG A 100 -19.67 -8.00 9.17
N ASN A 101 -20.60 -7.04 9.03
CA ASN A 101 -21.03 -6.56 7.73
C ASN A 101 -20.04 -5.51 7.24
N TRP A 102 -19.32 -5.83 6.16
CA TRP A 102 -18.33 -4.96 5.55
C TRP A 102 -18.96 -4.16 4.42
N ASN A 103 -18.75 -2.84 4.41
CA ASN A 103 -18.92 -2.11 3.16
C ASN A 103 -17.70 -2.33 2.26
N HIS A 104 -17.87 -2.16 0.95
CA HIS A 104 -16.81 -2.49 -0.01
C HIS A 104 -15.53 -1.66 0.18
N ASN A 105 -15.65 -0.40 0.63
CA ASN A 105 -14.46 0.45 0.86
C ASN A 105 -13.68 -0.01 2.10
N GLU A 106 -14.38 -0.40 3.17
CA GLU A 106 -13.75 -0.98 4.37
C GLU A 106 -13.07 -2.32 4.04
N ALA A 107 -13.72 -3.17 3.24
CA ALA A 107 -13.16 -4.46 2.84
C ALA A 107 -11.88 -4.27 2.00
N ASP A 108 -11.91 -3.38 1.00
CA ASP A 108 -10.73 -3.06 0.20
C ASP A 108 -9.60 -2.50 1.08
N ALA A 109 -9.89 -1.54 1.96
CA ALA A 109 -8.90 -0.96 2.86
C ALA A 109 -8.29 -1.99 3.83
N TYR A 110 -9.12 -2.89 4.39
CA TYR A 110 -8.67 -3.96 5.25
C TYR A 110 -7.73 -4.94 4.53
N LEU A 111 -8.13 -5.43 3.36
CA LEU A 111 -7.31 -6.38 2.59
C LEU A 111 -6.00 -5.75 2.09
N VAL A 112 -6.01 -4.46 1.78
CA VAL A 112 -4.79 -3.68 1.51
C VAL A 112 -3.89 -3.62 2.75
N ALA A 113 -4.46 -3.44 3.94
CA ALA A 113 -3.71 -3.45 5.20
C ALA A 113 -3.12 -4.83 5.52
N VAL A 114 -3.85 -5.94 5.27
CA VAL A 114 -3.34 -7.31 5.45
C VAL A 114 -2.13 -7.56 4.53
N LEU A 115 -2.26 -7.26 3.23
CA LEU A 115 -1.16 -7.39 2.28
C LEU A 115 0.05 -6.54 2.67
N ALA A 116 -0.19 -5.32 3.15
CA ALA A 116 0.87 -4.43 3.63
C ALA A 116 1.54 -4.97 4.89
N GLY A 117 0.77 -5.47 5.86
CA GLY A 117 1.30 -6.10 7.07
C GLY A 117 2.25 -7.25 6.73
N ARG A 118 1.82 -8.16 5.85
CA ARG A 118 2.68 -9.28 5.40
C ARG A 118 3.91 -8.83 4.63
N PHE A 119 3.83 -7.75 3.85
CA PHE A 119 5.00 -7.15 3.23
C PHE A 119 5.98 -6.60 4.27
N TRP A 120 5.48 -5.92 5.31
CA TRP A 120 6.31 -5.34 6.35
C TRP A 120 6.93 -6.40 7.27
N ASP A 121 6.18 -7.45 7.60
CA ASP A 121 6.72 -8.61 8.31
C ASP A 121 7.84 -9.28 7.51
N PHE A 122 7.67 -9.41 6.19
CA PHE A 122 8.71 -9.92 5.31
C PHE A 122 9.91 -8.96 5.20
N TYR A 123 9.67 -7.65 5.15
CA TYR A 123 10.71 -6.62 5.12
C TYR A 123 11.56 -6.61 6.39
N ASP A 124 10.93 -6.84 7.55
CA ASP A 124 11.60 -6.90 8.85
C ASP A 124 12.18 -8.29 9.16
N GLU A 125 12.11 -9.22 8.22
CA GLU A 125 12.57 -10.60 8.37
C GLU A 125 11.86 -11.38 9.51
N THR A 126 10.69 -10.91 9.96
CA THR A 126 9.83 -11.64 10.92
C THR A 126 9.01 -12.73 10.23
N LEU A 127 8.75 -12.57 8.94
CA LEU A 127 8.17 -13.58 8.05
C LEU A 127 9.23 -14.07 7.07
N GLU A 128 9.60 -15.35 7.16
CA GLU A 128 10.54 -15.97 6.22
C GLU A 128 9.93 -16.12 4.81
N GLU A 129 10.77 -16.20 3.78
CA GLU A 129 10.31 -16.37 2.39
C GLU A 129 9.42 -17.62 2.20
N GLY A 130 9.70 -18.71 2.92
CA GLY A 130 8.88 -19.92 2.90
C GLY A 130 7.47 -19.75 3.49
N GLY A 131 7.24 -18.68 4.24
CA GLY A 131 5.94 -18.30 4.80
C GLY A 131 5.08 -17.44 3.88
N LEU A 132 5.60 -17.01 2.73
CA LEU A 132 4.86 -16.22 1.74
C LEU A 132 3.90 -17.10 0.94
N THR A 133 2.72 -16.58 0.59
CA THR A 133 1.89 -17.22 -0.43
C THR A 133 2.57 -17.15 -1.80
N PRO A 134 2.19 -18.01 -2.78
CA PRO A 134 2.70 -17.89 -4.14
C PRO A 134 2.44 -16.50 -4.78
N THR A 135 1.34 -15.86 -4.42
CA THR A 135 0.99 -14.50 -4.86
C THR A 135 1.94 -13.47 -4.25
N GLU A 136 2.19 -13.58 -2.94
CA GLU A 136 3.10 -12.70 -2.20
C GLU A 136 4.53 -12.83 -2.69
N SER A 137 5.08 -14.05 -2.77
CA SER A 137 6.42 -14.30 -3.32
C SER A 137 6.57 -13.67 -4.72
N ARG A 138 5.58 -13.84 -5.59
CA ARG A 138 5.58 -13.21 -6.91
C ARG A 138 5.61 -11.68 -6.87
N TYR A 139 4.93 -11.04 -5.93
CA TYR A 139 4.88 -9.57 -5.86
C TYR A 139 6.02 -8.97 -5.05
N PHE A 140 6.47 -9.63 -3.99
CA PHE A 140 7.46 -9.12 -3.06
C PHE A 140 8.86 -9.33 -3.61
N THR A 141 9.19 -10.55 -4.09
CA THR A 141 10.58 -10.94 -4.38
C THR A 141 10.91 -11.10 -5.86
N LYS A 142 9.91 -11.34 -6.73
CA LYS A 142 10.22 -11.71 -8.13
C LYS A 142 10.84 -10.57 -8.93
N VAL A 143 12.05 -10.80 -9.45
CA VAL A 143 12.68 -9.96 -10.47
C VAL A 143 12.42 -10.57 -11.84
N HIS A 144 11.80 -9.83 -12.74
CA HIS A 144 11.50 -10.26 -14.10
C HIS A 144 12.12 -9.33 -15.14
N THR A 145 12.96 -9.86 -16.01
CA THR A 145 13.61 -9.11 -17.08
C THR A 145 12.86 -9.31 -18.40
N TYR A 146 12.21 -8.26 -18.89
CA TYR A 146 11.66 -8.22 -20.24
C TYR A 146 12.76 -7.82 -21.22
N VAL A 147 12.99 -8.64 -22.25
CA VAL A 147 13.88 -8.29 -23.37
C VAL A 147 12.98 -7.90 -24.54
N ARG A 148 12.94 -6.60 -24.90
CA ARG A 148 12.05 -6.09 -25.96
C ARG A 148 12.60 -6.31 -27.40
N GLY A 149 13.51 -7.26 -27.57
CA GLY A 149 14.23 -7.52 -28.82
C GLY A 149 15.63 -6.90 -28.84
N ALA A 150 16.44 -7.28 -29.85
CA ALA A 150 17.89 -7.02 -29.90
C ALA A 150 18.31 -5.54 -29.85
N LYS A 151 17.40 -4.60 -30.14
CA LYS A 151 17.66 -3.14 -30.21
C LYS A 151 16.86 -2.29 -29.22
N ALA A 152 15.96 -2.88 -28.42
CA ALA A 152 14.98 -2.12 -27.62
C ALA A 152 15.28 -2.10 -26.10
N GLY A 153 16.47 -2.58 -25.70
CA GLY A 153 16.88 -2.61 -24.29
C GLY A 153 16.21 -3.70 -23.46
N LYS A 154 16.63 -3.77 -22.19
CA LYS A 154 16.07 -4.68 -21.17
C LYS A 154 15.25 -3.87 -20.17
N THR A 155 14.04 -4.29 -19.84
CA THR A 155 13.24 -3.73 -18.75
C THR A 155 13.22 -4.70 -17.58
N ILE A 156 13.80 -4.32 -16.45
CA ILE A 156 13.80 -5.16 -15.24
C ILE A 156 12.65 -4.71 -14.35
N LYS A 157 11.63 -5.55 -14.20
CA LYS A 157 10.55 -5.37 -13.23
C LYS A 157 10.92 -6.10 -11.95
N LYS A 158 11.31 -5.37 -10.92
CA LYS A 158 11.64 -5.95 -9.60
C LYS A 158 10.39 -6.06 -8.73
N GLY A 159 10.42 -7.03 -7.80
CA GLY A 159 9.46 -7.16 -6.72
C GLY A 159 9.47 -5.94 -5.80
N VAL A 160 8.41 -5.75 -5.01
CA VAL A 160 8.20 -4.55 -4.20
C VAL A 160 9.37 -4.30 -3.24
N ILE A 161 9.98 -5.34 -2.67
CA ILE A 161 11.08 -5.23 -1.70
C ILE A 161 12.30 -4.48 -2.25
N TYR A 162 12.50 -4.49 -3.57
CA TYR A 162 13.63 -3.84 -4.24
C TYR A 162 13.30 -2.47 -4.83
N ARG A 163 12.14 -1.89 -4.45
CA ARG A 163 11.61 -0.63 -5.02
C ARG A 163 11.33 0.41 -3.94
N GLU A 164 12.25 0.54 -2.99
CA GLU A 164 12.24 1.67 -2.05
C GLU A 164 12.31 2.99 -2.84
N SER A 165 11.59 4.01 -2.38
CA SER A 165 11.44 5.32 -3.05
C SER A 165 10.63 5.32 -4.34
N ASP A 166 9.95 4.20 -4.66
CA ASP A 166 9.08 4.06 -5.83
C ASP A 166 7.77 3.35 -5.46
N ARG A 167 7.86 2.24 -4.70
CA ARG A 167 6.73 1.41 -4.30
C ARG A 167 6.53 1.30 -2.80
N PHE A 168 7.56 1.62 -2.03
CA PHE A 168 7.43 1.83 -0.59
C PHE A 168 8.41 2.91 -0.15
N PHE A 169 8.12 3.56 0.98
CA PHE A 169 8.82 4.73 1.45
C PHE A 169 8.98 4.66 2.97
N MET A 170 10.19 5.00 3.44
CA MET A 170 10.56 5.00 4.85
C MET A 170 10.55 6.43 5.40
N TRP A 171 9.36 7.05 5.46
CA TRP A 171 9.20 8.44 5.89
C TRP A 171 9.42 8.66 7.39
N SER A 172 9.42 7.60 8.19
CA SER A 172 9.84 7.66 9.60
C SER A 172 11.27 8.18 9.76
N ARG A 173 12.13 7.97 8.76
CA ARG A 173 13.52 8.45 8.73
C ARG A 173 13.64 9.98 8.67
N LEU A 174 12.64 10.66 8.13
CA LEU A 174 12.62 12.14 8.07
C LEU A 174 12.62 12.75 9.48
N ARG A 175 11.92 12.11 10.43
CA ARG A 175 11.91 12.57 11.82
C ARG A 175 13.29 12.47 12.46
N ALA A 176 14.07 11.44 12.13
CA ALA A 176 15.42 11.27 12.64
C ALA A 176 16.37 12.34 12.07
N GLU A 177 16.21 12.73 10.81
CA GLU A 177 16.96 13.81 10.17
C GLU A 177 16.65 15.17 10.82
N GLU A 178 15.37 15.50 11.01
CA GLU A 178 14.95 16.74 11.68
C GLU A 178 15.44 16.83 13.14
N ILE A 179 15.42 15.72 13.89
CA ILE A 179 15.95 15.67 15.26
C ILE A 179 17.47 15.88 15.24
N ASN A 180 18.20 15.19 14.37
CA ASN A 180 19.66 15.25 14.31
C ASN A 180 20.16 16.65 13.97
N ASP A 181 19.53 17.33 13.00
CA ASP A 181 19.89 18.71 12.64
C ASP A 181 19.63 19.70 13.79
N GLY A 182 18.52 19.53 14.54
CA GLY A 182 18.22 20.35 15.72
C GLY A 182 19.16 20.13 16.93
N THR A 183 19.90 19.03 16.97
CA THR A 183 20.94 18.77 18.00
C THR A 183 22.27 19.42 17.65
N LYS A 184 22.66 19.45 16.37
CA LYS A 184 23.89 20.13 15.93
C LYS A 184 23.85 21.63 16.23
N ASP A 185 22.69 22.26 16.06
CA ASP A 185 22.48 23.67 16.39
C ASP A 185 22.56 24.00 17.89
N LYS A 186 22.51 22.98 18.76
CA LYS A 186 22.63 23.14 20.23
C LYS A 186 24.02 22.88 20.77
N GLU A 187 24.88 22.18 20.02
CA GLU A 187 26.28 21.93 20.41
C GLU A 187 27.23 23.06 19.98
N GLU A 188 26.75 24.00 19.15
CA GLU A 188 27.51 25.19 18.71
C GLU A 188 27.18 26.49 19.47
N LYS A 189 26.56 26.41 20.66
CA LYS A 189 26.28 27.58 21.52
C LYS A 189 26.92 27.51 22.90
#